data_AF-A0A069E1C2-F1
#
_entry.id   AF-A0A069E1C2-F1
#
_cell.length_a   1.000
_cell.length_b   1.000
_cell.length_c   1.000
_cell.angle_alpha   90.00
_cell.angle_beta   90.00
_cell.angle_gamma   90.00
#
_symmetry.space_group_name_H-M   'P 1'
#
loop_
_entity.id
_entity.type
_entity.pdbx_description
1 polymer ?
#
loop_
_entity_poly.entity_id
_entity_poly.type
_entity_poly.pdbx_seq_one_letter_code
_entity_poly.pdbx_strand_id
1 'polypeptide(L)'
;MTSRLEALGLCLVILYFAYHAFAGEKGLGRWTDAQLELQDRKAELAQINSEIEHLRSDIRRLTPGSVDRDYVEALARQKLAFVYPDEVVLLASDTTSAK
;
A
#
# COMPACT_ATOMS: atom_id res chain seq x y z
N MET A 1 -48.49 -37.71 -13.59
CA MET A 1 -47.93 -36.60 -14.40
C MET A 1 -47.58 -35.37 -13.57
N THR A 2 -48.13 -35.23 -12.36
CA THR A 2 -47.84 -34.13 -11.41
C THR A 2 -46.40 -34.11 -10.89
N SER A 3 -45.81 -35.28 -10.60
CA SER A 3 -44.43 -35.37 -10.07
C SER A 3 -43.34 -34.82 -11.01
N ARG A 4 -43.53 -34.92 -12.33
CA ARG A 4 -42.60 -34.34 -13.32
C ARG A 4 -42.67 -32.82 -13.35
N LEU A 5 -43.86 -32.26 -13.17
CA LEU A 5 -44.07 -30.81 -13.10
C LEU A 5 -43.53 -30.23 -11.80
N GLU A 6 -43.70 -30.93 -10.68
CA GLU A 6 -43.11 -30.56 -9.40
C GLU A 6 -41.57 -30.59 -9.45
N ALA A 7 -40.99 -31.64 -10.03
CA ALA A 7 -39.54 -31.73 -10.23
C ALA A 7 -39.01 -30.61 -11.14
N LEU A 8 -39.74 -30.27 -12.21
CA LEU A 8 -39.40 -29.15 -13.09
C LEU A 8 -39.48 -27.81 -12.36
N GLY A 9 -40.52 -27.60 -11.55
CA GLY A 9 -40.69 -26.41 -10.73
C GLY A 9 -39.54 -26.22 -9.73
N LEU A 10 -39.16 -27.29 -9.03
CA LEU A 10 -38.01 -27.27 -8.12
C LEU A 10 -36.71 -26.92 -8.86
N CYS A 11 -36.49 -27.52 -10.03
CA CYS A 11 -35.30 -27.27 -10.85
C CYS A 11 -35.20 -25.79 -11.28
N LEU A 12 -36.33 -25.19 -11.70
CA LEU A 12 -36.38 -23.78 -12.08
C LEU A 12 -36.11 -22.84 -10.89
N VAL A 13 -36.62 -23.15 -9.70
CA VAL A 13 -36.32 -22.38 -8.48
C VAL A 13 -34.84 -22.45 -8.14
N ILE A 14 -34.23 -23.64 -8.21
CA ILE A 14 -32.79 -23.81 -7.97
C ILE A 14 -31.97 -23.01 -8.99
N LEU A 15 -32.32 -23.08 -10.28
CA LEU A 15 -31.65 -22.32 -11.33
C LEU A 15 -31.77 -20.81 -11.13
N TYR A 16 -32.94 -20.32 -10.70
CA TYR A 16 -33.16 -18.92 -10.40
C TYR A 16 -32.24 -18.44 -9.26
N PHE A 17 -32.18 -19.18 -8.15
CA PHE A 17 -31.29 -18.84 -7.05
C PHE A 17 -29.82 -18.98 -7.41
N ALA A 18 -29.45 -20.01 -8.18
CA ALA A 18 -28.08 -20.17 -8.68
C ALA A 18 -27.68 -18.98 -9.54
N TYR A 19 -28.52 -18.60 -10.51
CA TYR A 19 -28.28 -17.42 -11.35
C TYR A 19 -28.10 -16.16 -10.51
N HIS A 20 -28.99 -15.90 -9.54
CA HIS A 20 -28.88 -14.72 -8.68
C HIS A 20 -27.70 -14.77 -7.70
N ALA A 21 -27.23 -15.94 -7.30
CA ALA A 21 -26.01 -16.07 -6.48
C ALA A 21 -24.74 -15.72 -7.27
N PHE A 22 -24.72 -15.97 -8.58
CA PHE A 22 -23.59 -15.61 -9.45
C PHE A 22 -23.70 -14.19 -10.03
N ALA A 23 -24.89 -13.80 -10.53
CA ALA A 23 -25.12 -12.54 -11.24
C ALA A 23 -25.75 -11.42 -10.39
N GLY A 24 -26.03 -11.67 -9.11
CA GLY A 24 -26.61 -10.67 -8.21
C GLY A 24 -25.61 -9.57 -7.82
N GLU A 25 -26.13 -8.41 -7.42
CA GLU A 25 -25.33 -7.27 -6.92
C GLU A 25 -24.49 -7.59 -5.66
N LYS A 26 -24.80 -8.70 -4.98
CA LYS A 26 -24.02 -9.24 -3.85
C LYS A 26 -23.51 -10.66 -4.14
N GLY A 27 -23.42 -11.02 -5.42
CA GLY A 27 -22.96 -12.33 -5.85
C GLY A 27 -21.49 -12.57 -5.51
N LEU A 28 -21.07 -13.83 -5.65
CA LEU A 28 -19.74 -14.28 -5.24
C LEU A 28 -18.59 -13.54 -5.94
N GLY A 29 -18.78 -13.16 -7.21
CA GLY A 29 -17.81 -12.37 -7.97
C GLY A 29 -17.55 -11.01 -7.35
N ARG A 30 -18.60 -10.22 -7.09
CA ARG A 30 -18.50 -8.90 -6.46
C ARG A 30 -17.92 -8.96 -5.06
N TRP A 31 -18.21 -10.02 -4.31
CA TRP A 31 -17.57 -10.25 -3.02
C TRP A 31 -16.05 -10.47 -3.17
N THR A 32 -15.63 -11.22 -4.19
CA THR A 32 -14.21 -11.47 -4.47
C THR A 32 -13.51 -10.18 -4.88
N ASP A 33 -14.11 -9.39 -5.79
CA ASP A 33 -13.58 -8.08 -6.21
C ASP A 33 -13.45 -7.12 -5.02
N ALA A 34 -14.47 -7.06 -4.15
CA ALA A 34 -14.44 -6.23 -2.95
C ALA A 34 -13.36 -6.66 -1.95
N GLN A 35 -13.08 -7.97 -1.86
CA GLN A 35 -12.01 -8.48 -1.00
C GLN A 35 -10.62 -8.14 -1.56
N LEU A 36 -10.46 -8.20 -2.88
CA LEU A 36 -9.22 -7.77 -3.55
C LEU A 36 -9.01 -6.27 -3.35
N GLU A 37 -10.03 -5.45 -3.59
CA GLU A 37 -9.95 -4.00 -3.34
C GLU A 37 -9.64 -3.71 -1.87
N LEU A 38 -10.28 -4.40 -0.93
CA LEU A 38 -10.00 -4.25 0.51
C LEU A 38 -8.54 -4.59 0.83
N GLN A 39 -7.98 -5.63 0.20
CA GLN A 39 -6.59 -6.03 0.38
C GLN A 39 -5.64 -4.96 -0.16
N ASP A 40 -5.90 -4.44 -1.36
CA ASP A 40 -5.08 -3.39 -1.99
C ASP A 40 -5.08 -2.12 -1.13
N ARG A 41 -6.26 -1.68 -0.67
CA ARG A 41 -6.38 -0.50 0.21
C ARG A 41 -5.67 -0.68 1.54
N LYS A 42 -5.68 -1.90 2.11
CA LYS A 42 -4.92 -2.20 3.33
C LYS A 42 -3.42 -2.13 3.10
N ALA A 43 -2.93 -2.61 1.96
CA ALA A 43 -1.52 -2.53 1.60
C ALA A 43 -1.08 -1.06 1.43
N GLU A 44 -1.87 -0.26 0.71
CA GLU A 44 -1.66 1.18 0.54
C GLU A 44 -1.62 1.91 1.91
N LEU A 45 -2.58 1.61 2.78
CA LEU A 45 -2.63 2.18 4.12
C LEU A 45 -1.42 1.78 4.98
N ALA A 46 -0.96 0.54 4.89
CA ALA A 46 0.22 0.08 5.60
C ALA A 46 1.49 0.82 5.14
N GLN A 47 1.63 1.04 3.82
CA GLN A 47 2.73 1.82 3.26
C GLN A 47 2.71 3.26 3.77
N ILE A 48 1.57 3.95 3.64
CA ILE A 48 1.45 5.36 4.08
C ILE A 48 1.74 5.49 5.58
N ASN A 49 1.26 4.56 6.41
CA ASN A 49 1.55 4.59 7.83
C ASN A 49 3.05 4.40 8.12
N SER A 50 3.74 3.55 7.36
CA SER A 50 5.19 3.39 7.51
C SER A 50 5.95 4.68 7.18
N GLU A 51 5.53 5.40 6.14
CA GLU A 51 6.10 6.70 5.76
C GLU A 51 5.82 7.76 6.83
N ILE A 52 4.61 7.78 7.38
CA ILE A 52 4.23 8.66 8.48
C ILE A 52 5.10 8.40 9.72
N GLU A 53 5.33 7.14 10.09
CA GLU A 53 6.16 6.80 11.24
C GLU A 53 7.62 7.22 11.04
N HIS A 54 8.16 7.04 9.83
CA HIS A 54 9.49 7.55 9.49
C HIS A 54 9.55 9.07 9.66
N LEU A 55 8.58 9.79 9.09
CA LEU A 55 8.54 11.24 9.16
C LEU A 55 8.36 11.75 10.61
N ARG A 56 7.57 11.05 11.42
CA ARG A 56 7.41 11.36 12.86
C ARG A 56 8.72 11.21 13.62
N SER A 57 9.49 10.17 13.31
CA SER A 57 10.83 9.98 13.88
C SER A 57 11.75 11.15 13.53
N ASP A 58 11.77 11.55 12.26
CA ASP A 58 12.58 12.68 11.79
C ASP A 58 12.17 14.00 12.43
N ILE A 59 10.86 14.29 12.49
CA ILE A 59 10.34 15.49 13.15
C ILE A 59 10.76 15.52 14.62
N ARG A 60 10.67 14.39 15.33
CA ARG A 60 11.08 14.30 16.75
C ARG A 60 12.56 14.65 16.91
N ARG A 61 13.41 14.18 16.01
CA ARG A 61 14.86 14.45 15.98
C ARG A 61 15.20 15.90 15.62
N LEU A 62 14.24 16.67 15.10
CA LEU A 62 14.39 18.08 14.78
C LEU A 62 13.64 18.99 15.77
N THR A 63 12.91 18.42 16.72
CA THR A 63 12.09 19.18 17.69
C THR A 63 12.97 19.78 18.79
N PRO A 64 12.79 21.06 19.18
CA PRO A 64 13.53 21.69 20.27
C PRO A 64 13.48 20.87 21.57
N GLY A 65 14.63 20.68 22.21
CA GLY A 65 14.77 19.87 23.43
C GLY A 65 15.03 18.37 23.18
N SER A 66 14.82 17.87 21.96
CA SER A 66 15.17 16.51 21.52
C SER A 66 15.93 16.49 20.20
N VAL A 67 16.62 17.59 19.87
CA VAL A 67 17.34 17.74 18.61
C VAL A 67 18.53 16.78 18.56
N ASP A 68 18.57 15.96 17.53
CA ASP A 68 19.69 15.08 17.19
C ASP A 68 20.67 15.87 16.32
N ARG A 69 21.81 16.25 16.90
CA ARG A 69 22.82 17.09 16.24
C ARG A 69 23.44 16.41 15.01
N ASP A 70 23.70 15.11 15.10
CA ASP A 70 24.31 14.36 14.00
C ASP A 70 23.33 14.27 12.82
N TYR A 71 22.03 14.15 13.11
CA TYR A 71 21.01 14.18 12.07
C TYR A 71 20.93 15.53 11.36
N VAL A 72 20.95 16.62 12.13
CA VAL A 72 20.92 17.98 11.58
C VAL A 72 22.13 18.21 10.69
N GLU A 73 23.31 17.77 11.12
CA GLU A 73 24.53 17.86 10.32
C GLU A 73 24.43 17.04 9.04
N ALA A 74 23.99 15.79 9.12
CA ALA A 74 23.77 14.94 7.95
C ALA A 74 22.78 15.57 6.97
N LEU A 75 21.68 16.16 7.47
CA LEU A 75 20.68 16.84 6.66
C LEU A 75 21.25 18.11 6.01
N ALA A 76 22.04 18.90 6.73
CA ALA A 76 22.70 20.09 6.19
C ALA A 76 23.70 19.72 5.07
N ARG A 77 24.51 18.67 5.27
CA ARG A 77 25.41 18.13 4.24
C ARG A 77 24.62 17.65 3.01
N GLN A 78 23.56 16.89 3.22
CA GLN A 78 22.78 16.30 2.12
C GLN A 78 21.93 17.32 1.35
N LYS A 79 21.27 18.26 2.03
CA LYS A 79 20.28 19.18 1.43
C LYS A 79 20.86 20.53 1.05
N LEU A 80 21.89 20.99 1.76
CA LEU A 80 22.48 22.31 1.58
C LEU A 80 23.92 22.24 1.04
N ALA A 81 24.43 21.03 0.76
CA ALA A 81 25.84 20.80 0.43
C ALA A 81 26.79 21.47 1.45
N PHE A 82 26.39 21.49 2.73
CA PHE A 82 27.17 22.09 3.79
C PHE A 82 28.46 21.30 4.01
N VAL A 83 29.58 22.00 4.15
CA VAL A 83 30.92 21.43 4.36
C VAL A 83 31.74 22.42 5.18
N TYR A 84 32.58 21.93 6.10
CA TYR A 84 33.48 22.81 6.85
C TYR A 84 34.72 23.18 6.01
N PRO A 85 35.37 24.33 6.26
CA PRO A 85 36.51 24.79 5.46
C PRO A 85 37.71 23.83 5.38
N ASP A 86 37.86 22.95 6.36
CA ASP A 86 38.95 21.99 6.51
C ASP A 86 38.58 20.56 6.04
N GLU A 87 37.39 20.37 5.47
CA GLU A 87 36.93 19.06 5.01
C GLU A 87 37.23 18.81 3.53
N VAL A 88 37.55 17.55 3.21
CA VAL A 88 37.78 17.10 1.83
C VAL A 88 36.59 16.27 1.36
N VAL A 89 35.93 16.70 0.28
CA VAL A 89 34.82 15.97 -0.34
C VAL A 89 35.38 14.96 -1.35
N LEU A 90 35.15 13.68 -1.10
CA LEU A 90 35.47 12.61 -2.03
C LEU A 90 34.26 12.35 -2.93
N LEU A 91 34.35 12.81 -4.18
CA LEU A 91 33.39 12.46 -5.22
C LEU A 91 33.78 11.09 -5.78
N ALA A 92 32.97 10.07 -5.50
CA ALA A 92 33.13 8.79 -6.19
C ALA A 92 32.84 9.04 -7.68
N SER A 93 33.81 8.76 -8.55
CA SER A 93 33.57 8.74 -9.98
C SER A 93 32.61 7.61 -10.28
N ASP A 94 31.48 7.93 -10.90
CA ASP A 94 30.52 6.94 -11.38
C ASP A 94 31.27 5.96 -12.29
N THR A 95 31.60 4.79 -11.77
CA THR A 95 32.20 3.71 -12.57
C THR A 95 31.12 2.96 -13.37
N THR A 96 29.98 3.62 -13.61
CA THR A 96 28.90 3.19 -14.50
C THR A 96 29.01 3.98 -15.81
N SER A 97 30.13 3.77 -16.50
CA SER A 97 30.21 3.95 -17.95
C SER A 97 30.69 2.62 -18.51
N ALA A 98 29.86 2.06 -19.40
CA ALA A 98 30.02 0.80 -20.15
C ALA A 98 29.69 -0.52 -19.42
N LYS A 99 28.41 -0.92 -19.46
CA LYS A 99 27.95 -1.96 -20.40
C LYS A 99 26.43 -1.99 -20.55
#